data_AF-A0A7W1QCQ1-F1
#
_entry.id   AF-A0A7W1QCQ1-F1
#
_cell.length_a   1.000
_cell.length_b   1.000
_cell.length_c   1.000
_cell.angle_alpha   90.00
_cell.angle_beta   90.00
_cell.angle_gamma   90.00
#
_symmetry.space_group_name_H-M   'P 1'
#
loop_
_entity.id
_entity.type
_entity.pdbx_description
1 polymer ?
#
loop_
_entity_poly.entity_id
_entity_poly.type
_entity_poly.pdbx_seq_one_letter_code
_entity_poly.pdbx_strand_id
1 'polypeptide(L)'
;MPAPAGARSPDVVPASIAAAITFVTVALYIALIVSQGEGDVAGVVVIAIYLAGLGACALAGAVRTRSDRVIPLGIATGGLIGAAVVSLFSIGLLLLVAGVFGLVAWIRAGMGASRSDQLVGGIGGVVAALGFLAVARLF
;
A
#
# COMPACT_ATOMS: atom_id res chain seq x y z
N MET A 1 12.55 -22.35 28.40
CA MET A 1 13.09 -22.71 27.07
C MET A 1 12.78 -21.57 26.10
N PRO A 2 13.76 -20.79 25.64
CA PRO A 2 13.54 -19.78 24.60
C PRO A 2 13.24 -20.45 23.26
N ALA A 3 12.19 -19.99 22.57
CA ALA A 3 11.80 -20.51 21.27
C ALA A 3 12.87 -20.24 20.20
N PRO A 4 13.05 -21.15 19.21
CA PRO A 4 14.06 -20.99 18.17
C PRO A 4 13.78 -19.75 17.31
N ALA A 5 14.79 -18.86 17.25
CA ALA A 5 14.82 -17.71 16.37
C ALA A 5 14.96 -18.18 14.91
N GLY A 6 13.87 -18.16 14.15
CA GLY A 6 13.96 -18.49 12.72
C GLY A 6 12.65 -18.77 12.00
N ALA A 7 11.55 -19.02 12.72
CA ALA A 7 10.24 -19.16 12.08
C ALA A 7 9.74 -17.78 11.64
N ARG A 8 10.18 -17.29 10.47
CA ARG A 8 9.53 -16.17 9.78
C ARG A 8 8.05 -16.53 9.69
N SER A 9 7.23 -15.77 10.40
CA SER A 9 5.78 -15.91 10.36
C SER A 9 5.34 -15.91 8.88
N PRO A 10 4.57 -16.92 8.42
CA PRO A 10 4.11 -17.00 7.03
C PRO A 10 3.24 -15.81 6.60
N ASP A 11 2.90 -14.93 7.54
CA ASP A 11 2.12 -13.71 7.33
C ASP A 11 2.97 -12.53 6.78
N VAL A 12 4.31 -12.59 6.87
CA VAL A 12 5.21 -11.51 6.42
C VAL A 12 5.32 -11.45 4.90
N VAL A 13 5.24 -12.62 4.25
CA VAL A 13 5.44 -12.80 2.80
C VAL A 13 4.50 -11.91 1.95
N PRO A 14 3.17 -11.93 2.14
CA PRO A 14 2.27 -11.11 1.32
C PRO A 14 2.47 -9.59 1.52
N ALA A 15 2.78 -9.15 2.75
CA ALA A 15 3.03 -7.73 3.03
C ALA A 15 4.34 -7.23 2.39
N SER A 16 5.41 -8.03 2.44
CA SER A 16 6.66 -7.69 1.76
C SER A 16 6.52 -7.66 0.24
N ILE A 17 5.71 -8.55 -0.34
CA ILE A 17 5.43 -8.55 -1.78
C ILE A 17 4.64 -7.30 -2.17
N ALA A 18 3.60 -6.93 -1.40
CA ALA A 18 2.84 -5.71 -1.64
C ALA A 18 3.75 -4.46 -1.59
N ALA A 19 4.64 -4.37 -0.59
CA ALA A 19 5.60 -3.29 -0.49
C ALA A 19 6.56 -3.25 -1.70
N ALA A 20 7.12 -4.40 -2.08
CA ALA A 20 8.03 -4.50 -3.22
C ALA A 20 7.36 -4.05 -4.53
N ILE A 21 6.15 -4.54 -4.82
CA ILE A 21 5.39 -4.15 -6.01
C ILE A 21 5.11 -2.65 -6.00
N THR A 22 4.76 -2.09 -4.84
CA THR A 22 4.49 -0.65 -4.70
C THR A 22 5.74 0.18 -5.01
N PHE A 23 6.90 -0.17 -4.43
CA PHE A 23 8.15 0.55 -4.71
C PHE A 23 8.61 0.42 -6.17
N VAL A 24 8.49 -0.77 -6.76
CA VAL A 24 8.78 -0.98 -8.18
C VAL A 24 7.86 -0.12 -9.05
N THR A 25 6.57 -0.04 -8.69
CA THR A 25 5.60 0.78 -9.42
C THR A 25 5.93 2.27 -9.32
N VAL A 26 6.33 2.76 -8.14
CA VAL A 26 6.79 4.15 -7.96
C VAL A 26 8.02 4.44 -8.83
N ALA A 27 9.02 3.57 -8.80
CA ALA A 27 10.24 3.75 -9.58
C ALA A 27 9.94 3.78 -11.09
N LEU A 28 9.08 2.87 -11.56
CA LEU A 28 8.69 2.79 -12.96
C LEU A 28 7.87 4.02 -13.39
N TYR A 29 6.97 4.50 -12.53
CA TYR A 29 6.19 5.71 -12.75
C TYR A 29 7.09 6.94 -12.92
N ILE A 30 8.02 7.16 -11.99
CA ILE A 30 8.98 8.27 -12.06
C ILE A 30 9.85 8.16 -13.33
N ALA A 31 10.35 6.96 -13.65
CA ALA A 31 11.19 6.75 -14.82
C ALA A 31 10.47 7.08 -16.15
N LEU A 32 9.20 6.67 -16.27
CA LEU A 32 8.38 6.99 -17.45
C LEU A 32 8.18 8.50 -17.61
N ILE A 33 7.86 9.21 -16.52
CA ILE A 33 7.62 10.66 -16.57
C ILE A 33 8.89 11.42 -16.92
N VAL A 34 10.02 11.06 -16.29
CA VAL A 34 11.32 11.67 -16.62
C VAL A 34 11.66 11.43 -18.09
N SER A 35 11.31 10.26 -18.65
CA SER A 35 11.55 9.95 -20.06
C SER A 35 10.67 10.73 -21.04
N GLN A 36 9.48 11.17 -20.62
CA GLN A 36 8.55 11.92 -21.46
C GLN A 36 8.78 13.43 -21.43
N GLY A 37 9.66 13.92 -20.53
CA GLY A 37 10.00 15.35 -20.45
C GLY A 37 8.82 16.25 -20.07
N GLU A 38 7.83 15.67 -19.40
CA GLU A 38 6.54 16.32 -19.15
C GLU A 38 6.65 17.39 -18.06
N GLY A 39 6.07 18.57 -18.33
CA GLY A 39 6.30 19.79 -17.54
C GLY A 39 5.52 19.89 -16.23
N ASP A 40 4.57 18.99 -15.96
CA ASP A 40 3.81 18.97 -14.70
C ASP A 40 4.53 18.15 -13.63
N VAL A 41 5.67 18.66 -13.20
CA VAL A 41 6.51 18.06 -12.16
C VAL A 41 5.76 18.01 -10.81
N ALA A 42 4.80 18.92 -10.58
CA ALA A 42 4.08 19.02 -9.32
C ALA A 42 3.12 17.85 -9.11
N GLY A 43 2.27 17.53 -10.10
CA GLY A 43 1.35 16.39 -10.00
C GLY A 43 2.07 15.07 -9.82
N VAL A 44 3.18 14.91 -10.55
CA VAL A 44 4.03 13.71 -10.51
C VAL A 44 4.65 13.51 -9.13
N VAL A 45 5.22 14.57 -8.54
CA VAL A 45 5.84 14.51 -7.22
C VAL A 45 4.80 14.17 -6.15
N VAL A 46 3.59 14.76 -6.23
CA VAL A 46 2.51 14.45 -5.29
C VAL A 46 2.09 12.98 -5.36
N ILE A 47 1.90 12.45 -6.57
CA ILE A 47 1.54 11.04 -6.78
C ILE A 47 2.67 10.12 -6.30
N ALA A 48 3.93 10.44 -6.61
CA ALA A 48 5.09 9.66 -6.20
C ALA A 48 5.24 9.60 -4.67
N ILE A 49 5.10 10.75 -3.99
CA ILE A 49 5.13 10.82 -2.51
C ILE A 49 3.99 10.00 -1.91
N TYR A 50 2.78 10.12 -2.49
CA TYR A 50 1.62 9.38 -2.04
C TYR A 50 1.84 7.87 -2.13
N LEU A 51 2.28 7.37 -3.30
CA LEU A 51 2.56 5.95 -3.51
C LEU A 51 3.73 5.45 -2.65
N ALA A 52 4.78 6.25 -2.47
CA ALA A 52 5.89 5.93 -1.57
C ALA A 52 5.41 5.81 -0.11
N GLY A 53 4.50 6.69 0.32
CA GLY A 53 3.85 6.62 1.62
C GLY A 53 3.07 5.31 1.81
N LEU A 54 2.30 4.88 0.82
CA LEU A 54 1.60 3.58 0.85
C LEU A 54 2.56 2.40 0.91
N GLY A 55 3.66 2.45 0.15
CA GLY A 55 4.73 1.44 0.20
C GLY A 55 5.37 1.36 1.59
N ALA A 56 5.61 2.51 2.23
CA ALA A 56 6.11 2.59 3.60
C ALA A 56 5.09 2.02 4.61
N CYS A 57 3.79 2.27 4.44
CA CYS A 57 2.75 1.66 5.26
C CYS A 57 2.72 0.13 5.09
N ALA A 58 2.82 -0.38 3.85
CA ALA A 58 2.89 -1.82 3.60
C ALA A 58 4.12 -2.46 4.28
N LEU A 59 5.28 -1.79 4.18
CA LEU A 59 6.52 -2.24 4.82
C LEU A 59 6.43 -2.20 6.35
N ALA A 60 5.86 -1.13 6.92
CA ALA A 60 5.61 -1.02 8.35
C ALA A 60 4.68 -2.14 8.86
N GLY A 61 3.67 -2.50 8.07
CA GLY A 61 2.80 -3.66 8.33
C GLY A 61 3.54 -5.01 8.25
N ALA A 62 4.54 -5.13 7.37
CA ALA A 62 5.35 -6.35 7.23
C ALA A 62 6.30 -6.57 8.43
N VAL A 63 6.79 -5.48 9.03
CA VAL A 63 7.82 -5.53 10.10
C VAL A 63 7.20 -5.55 11.50
N ARG A 64 5.96 -5.06 11.68
CA ARG A 64 5.27 -5.01 12.98
C ARG A 64 4.73 -6.38 13.44
N THR A 65 4.60 -6.52 14.75
CA THR A 65 4.00 -7.68 15.43
C THR A 65 2.50 -7.80 15.16
N ARG A 66 1.94 -8.98 15.48
CA ARG A 66 0.65 -9.47 14.96
C ARG A 66 -0.56 -8.55 15.17
N SER A 67 -0.59 -7.79 16.26
CA SER A 67 -1.73 -6.93 16.64
C SER A 67 -1.67 -5.57 15.93
N ASP A 68 -0.50 -4.95 15.83
CA ASP A 68 -0.33 -3.56 15.37
C ASP A 68 -0.15 -3.40 13.86
N ARG A 69 -0.11 -4.52 13.12
CA ARG A 69 0.06 -4.52 11.66
C ARG A 69 -1.24 -4.26 10.88
N VAL A 70 -2.40 -4.40 11.51
CA VAL A 70 -3.72 -4.28 10.85
C VAL A 70 -3.96 -2.88 10.32
N ILE A 71 -3.64 -1.85 11.11
CA ILE A 71 -3.85 -0.44 10.75
C ILE A 71 -3.00 -0.05 9.53
N PRO A 72 -1.67 -0.21 9.52
CA PRO A 72 -0.84 0.18 8.37
C PRO A 72 -1.15 -0.66 7.12
N LEU A 73 -1.49 -1.94 7.26
CA LEU A 73 -1.91 -2.78 6.13
C LEU A 73 -3.25 -2.33 5.53
N GLY A 74 -4.22 -1.95 6.37
CA GLY A 74 -5.51 -1.42 5.91
C GLY A 74 -5.35 -0.13 5.11
N ILE A 75 -4.52 0.81 5.62
CA ILE A 75 -4.18 2.06 4.92
C ILE A 75 -3.52 1.77 3.57
N ALA A 76 -2.49 0.92 3.55
CA ALA A 76 -1.78 0.56 2.33
C ALA A 76 -2.73 -0.08 1.30
N THR A 77 -3.56 -1.02 1.75
CA THR A 77 -4.53 -1.74 0.90
C THR A 77 -5.53 -0.79 0.27
N GLY A 78 -6.22 0.00 1.08
CA GLY A 78 -7.24 0.92 0.57
C GLY A 78 -6.63 1.98 -0.34
N GLY A 79 -5.48 2.53 0.03
CA GLY A 79 -4.78 3.50 -0.81
C GLY A 79 -4.33 2.92 -2.16
N LEU A 80 -3.81 1.69 -2.18
CA LEU A 80 -3.37 1.02 -3.42
C LEU A 80 -4.54 0.66 -4.33
N ILE A 81 -5.66 0.17 -3.76
CA ILE A 81 -6.88 -0.12 -4.52
C ILE A 81 -7.48 1.19 -5.07
N GLY A 82 -7.55 2.24 -4.26
CA GLY A 82 -8.00 3.56 -4.71
C GLY A 82 -7.14 4.09 -5.85
N ALA A 83 -5.81 3.98 -5.72
CA ALA A 83 -4.88 4.36 -6.77
C ALA A 83 -5.07 3.54 -8.04
N ALA A 84 -5.27 2.24 -7.92
CA ALA A 84 -5.54 1.33 -9.03
C ALA A 84 -6.81 1.69 -9.80
N VAL A 85 -7.90 2.01 -9.09
CA VAL A 85 -9.19 2.36 -9.70
C VAL A 85 -9.07 3.63 -10.55
N VAL A 86 -8.30 4.61 -10.07
CA VAL A 86 -8.11 5.87 -10.80
C VAL A 86 -7.18 5.70 -12.01
N SER A 87 -6.21 4.78 -11.94
CA SER A 87 -5.17 4.60 -12.98
C SER A 87 -5.41 3.39 -13.90
N LEU A 88 -6.67 2.99 -14.06
CA LEU A 88 -7.15 1.73 -14.66
C LEU A 88 -6.65 1.45 -16.10
N PHE A 89 -6.09 2.43 -16.81
CA PHE A 89 -5.69 2.30 -18.22
C PHE A 89 -4.19 2.04 -18.50
N SER A 90 -3.29 2.02 -17.51
CA SER A 90 -1.88 1.66 -17.79
C SER A 90 -1.11 1.07 -16.60
N ILE A 91 -1.07 1.79 -15.47
CA ILE A 91 -0.29 1.41 -14.27
C ILE A 91 -1.19 0.86 -13.15
N GLY A 92 -2.50 1.10 -13.24
CA GLY A 92 -3.47 0.70 -12.25
C GLY A 92 -3.54 -0.80 -12.01
N LEU A 93 -3.18 -1.65 -12.98
CA LEU A 93 -3.19 -3.10 -12.80
C LEU A 93 -2.10 -3.58 -11.81
N LEU A 94 -0.92 -2.97 -11.82
CA LEU A 94 0.15 -3.28 -10.85
C LEU A 94 -0.24 -2.84 -9.43
N LEU A 95 -0.87 -1.66 -9.33
CA LEU A 95 -1.41 -1.14 -8.07
C LEU A 95 -2.57 -1.99 -7.56
N LEU A 96 -3.41 -2.52 -8.46
CA LEU A 96 -4.51 -3.42 -8.10
C LEU A 96 -3.94 -4.71 -7.49
N VAL A 97 -2.94 -5.30 -8.14
CA VAL A 97 -2.26 -6.50 -7.63
C VAL A 97 -1.61 -6.23 -6.27
N ALA A 98 -0.91 -5.11 -6.11
CA ALA A 98 -0.35 -4.69 -4.83
C ALA A 98 -1.44 -4.52 -3.75
N GLY A 99 -2.58 -3.92 -4.11
CA GLY A 99 -3.76 -3.79 -3.28
C GLY A 99 -4.35 -5.14 -2.86
N VAL A 100 -4.46 -6.11 -3.78
CA VAL A 100 -4.92 -7.47 -3.44
C VAL A 100 -3.97 -8.16 -2.47
N PHE A 101 -2.66 -8.05 -2.66
CA PHE A 101 -1.69 -8.60 -1.70
C PHE A 101 -1.76 -7.92 -0.34
N GLY A 102 -1.94 -6.60 -0.32
CA GLY A 102 -2.23 -5.83 0.89
C GLY A 102 -3.49 -6.34 1.59
N LEU A 103 -4.57 -6.55 0.84
CA LEU A 103 -5.85 -7.05 1.35
C LEU A 103 -5.70 -8.44 1.97
N VAL A 104 -4.99 -9.36 1.30
CA VAL A 104 -4.72 -10.70 1.84
C VAL A 104 -3.92 -10.61 3.13
N ALA A 105 -2.89 -9.75 3.18
CA ALA A 105 -2.12 -9.50 4.39
C ALA A 105 -2.97 -8.88 5.51
N TRP A 106 -3.88 -7.96 5.18
CA TRP A 106 -4.78 -7.29 6.10
C TRP A 106 -5.82 -8.24 6.70
N ILE A 107 -6.47 -9.07 5.87
CA ILE A 107 -7.41 -10.10 6.32
C ILE A 107 -6.70 -11.09 7.24
N ARG A 108 -5.50 -11.54 6.88
CA ARG A 108 -4.71 -12.46 7.71
C ARG A 108 -4.24 -11.84 9.02
N ALA A 109 -3.91 -10.55 9.01
CA ALA A 109 -3.59 -9.80 10.21
C ALA A 109 -4.80 -9.65 11.14
N GLY A 110 -6.00 -9.52 10.57
CA GLY A 110 -7.24 -9.35 11.31
C GLY A 110 -7.73 -10.60 12.08
N MET A 111 -7.27 -11.81 11.74
CA MET A 111 -7.74 -13.06 12.38
C MET A 111 -7.39 -13.21 13.87
N GLY A 112 -6.62 -12.28 14.46
CA GLY A 112 -6.33 -12.24 15.89
C GLY A 112 -6.30 -10.83 16.48
N ALA A 113 -6.84 -9.84 15.77
CA ALA A 113 -6.82 -8.43 16.18
C ALA A 113 -8.18 -8.00 16.75
N SER A 114 -8.18 -6.93 17.55
CA SER A 114 -9.43 -6.34 18.05
C SER A 114 -10.27 -5.81 16.89
N ARG A 115 -11.60 -5.90 17.03
CA ARG A 115 -12.56 -5.33 16.07
C ARG A 115 -12.34 -3.82 15.86
N SER A 116 -11.86 -3.12 16.89
CA SER A 116 -11.45 -1.71 16.79
C SER A 116 -10.33 -1.50 15.76
N ASP A 117 -9.34 -2.38 15.74
CA ASP A 117 -8.13 -2.22 14.94
C ASP A 117 -8.40 -2.54 13.46
N GLN A 118 -9.31 -3.50 13.21
CA GLN A 118 -9.86 -3.73 11.88
C GLN A 118 -10.65 -2.53 11.37
N LEU A 119 -11.52 -1.95 12.20
CA LEU A 119 -12.28 -0.76 11.82
C LEU A 119 -11.36 0.43 11.51
N VAL A 120 -10.37 0.69 12.36
CA VAL A 120 -9.40 1.77 12.16
C VAL A 120 -8.56 1.55 10.90
N GLY A 121 -8.09 0.33 10.65
CA GLY A 121 -7.38 0.00 9.41
C GLY A 121 -8.25 0.16 8.17
N GLY A 122 -9.52 -0.25 8.24
CA GLY A 122 -10.47 -0.11 7.14
C GLY A 122 -10.80 1.36 6.84
N ILE A 123 -11.09 2.15 7.88
CA ILE A 123 -11.33 3.59 7.76
C ILE A 123 -10.09 4.28 7.19
N GLY A 124 -8.90 3.96 7.69
CA GLY A 124 -7.64 4.49 7.17
C GLY A 124 -7.43 4.15 5.69
N GLY A 125 -7.78 2.93 5.27
CA GLY A 125 -7.77 2.52 3.86
C GLY A 125 -8.74 3.33 3.00
N VAL A 126 -9.97 3.55 3.46
CA VAL A 126 -10.96 4.36 2.75
C VAL A 126 -10.51 5.82 2.65
N VAL A 127 -9.98 6.39 3.73
CA VAL A 127 -9.45 7.76 3.74
C VAL A 127 -8.28 7.90 2.77
N ALA A 128 -7.37 6.92 2.73
CA ALA A 128 -6.29 6.90 1.74
C ALA A 128 -6.86 6.86 0.32
N ALA A 129 -7.77 5.94 0.03
CA ALA A 129 -8.40 5.82 -1.29
C ALA A 129 -9.07 7.13 -1.75
N LEU A 130 -9.84 7.78 -0.85
CA LEU A 130 -10.51 9.05 -1.12
C LEU A 130 -9.52 10.20 -1.25
N GLY A 131 -8.45 10.21 -0.44
CA GLY A 131 -7.36 11.18 -0.54
C GLY A 131 -6.69 11.12 -1.90
N PHE A 132 -6.41 9.91 -2.41
CA PHE A 132 -5.89 9.75 -3.76
C PHE A 132 -6.86 10.25 -4.82
N LEU A 133 -8.15 9.91 -4.68
CA LEU A 133 -9.18 10.35 -5.62
C LEU A 133 -9.28 11.89 -5.67
N ALA A 134 -9.15 12.56 -4.53
CA ALA A 134 -9.16 14.01 -4.44
C ALA A 134 -7.90 14.63 -5.08
N VAL A 135 -6.73 14.05 -4.82
CA VAL A 135 -5.46 14.47 -5.44
C VAL A 135 -5.54 14.30 -6.95
N ALA A 136 -6.03 13.16 -7.45
CA ALA A 136 -6.15 12.88 -8.87
C ALA A 136 -7.19 13.74 -9.59
N ARG A 137 -8.08 14.44 -8.87
CA ARG A 137 -9.04 15.40 -9.43
C ARG A 137 -8.45 16.82 -9.58
N LEU A 138 -7.30 17.09 -8.97
CA LEU A 138 -6.64 18.39 -9.02
C LEU A 138 -5.70 18.56 -10.22
N PHE A 139 -5.45 17.47 -10.96
CA PHE A 139 -4.61 17.40 -12.15
C PHE A 139 -5.45 16.82 -13.30
#